data_AF-A0A538FFI0-F1
#
_entry.id   AF-A0A538FFI0-F1
#
_cell.length_a   1.000
_cell.length_b   1.000
_cell.length_c   1.000
_cell.angle_alpha   90.00
_cell.angle_beta   90.00
_cell.angle_gamma   90.00
#
_symmetry.space_group_name_H-M   'P 1'
#
loop_
_entity.id
_entity.type
_entity.pdbx_description
1 polymer ?
#
loop_
_entity_poly.entity_id
_entity_poly.type
_entity_poly.pdbx_seq_one_letter_code
_entity_poly.pdbx_strand_id
1 'polypeptide(L)'
;MRIFLGITGASGAPYAARLVEALAAAECELGLCISRAGYEVLATELYRDVSLPQDEIAQRLIGGADGVTVYSERDWKSPYASGSAKVDAYVICPCSMGTLGTIASGAMSNLIHRAASVALKEERRLIVCPRETPLSHIHLRNMLELKQAGATILFLAPGFYHGAETVDQLVDFIVARCLDQLGIEHEAARWGSD
;
A
#
# COMPACT_ATOMS: atom_id res chain seq x y z
N MET A 1 8.73 -5.97 -12.53
CA MET A 1 8.84 -4.61 -11.92
C MET A 1 9.21 -4.77 -10.46
N ARG A 2 10.06 -3.91 -9.89
CA ARG A 2 10.44 -3.93 -8.47
C ARG A 2 9.66 -2.88 -7.68
N ILE A 3 8.87 -3.33 -6.71
CA ILE A 3 7.89 -2.50 -6.02
C ILE A 3 8.09 -2.62 -4.51
N PHE A 4 8.01 -1.49 -3.82
CA PHE A 4 7.83 -1.49 -2.36
C PHE A 4 6.35 -1.40 -2.01
N LEU A 5 5.88 -2.25 -1.10
CA LEU A 5 4.56 -2.16 -0.49
C LEU A 5 4.68 -2.00 1.03
N GLY A 6 4.26 -0.84 1.53
CA GLY A 6 4.06 -0.57 2.95
C GLY A 6 2.62 -0.83 3.38
N ILE A 7 2.39 -1.67 4.38
CA ILE A 7 1.07 -1.85 5.01
C ILE A 7 1.11 -1.19 6.38
N THR A 8 0.14 -0.32 6.66
CA THR A 8 0.09 0.42 7.93
C THR A 8 -1.26 0.26 8.62
N GLY A 9 -1.36 0.73 9.87
CA GLY A 9 -2.53 0.56 10.74
C GLY A 9 -3.76 1.39 10.38
N ALA A 10 -4.09 1.51 9.09
CA ALA A 10 -5.43 1.89 8.66
C ALA A 10 -6.20 0.63 8.31
N SER A 11 -7.49 0.62 8.65
CA SER A 11 -8.41 -0.43 8.21
C SER A 11 -8.49 -0.49 6.69
N GLY A 12 -8.78 -1.68 6.16
CA GLY A 12 -8.70 -1.99 4.73
C GLY A 12 -7.70 -3.11 4.42
N ALA A 13 -7.47 -4.03 5.36
CA ALA A 13 -6.59 -5.17 5.15
C ALA A 13 -6.91 -6.00 3.88
N PRO A 14 -8.18 -6.17 3.45
CA PRO A 14 -8.49 -6.84 2.18
C PRO A 14 -7.82 -6.20 0.96
N TYR A 15 -7.68 -4.86 0.92
CA TYR A 15 -6.98 -4.18 -0.18
C TYR A 15 -5.50 -4.53 -0.23
N ALA A 16 -4.86 -4.69 0.94
CA ALA A 16 -3.46 -5.10 1.00
C ALA A 16 -3.27 -6.54 0.53
N ALA A 17 -4.08 -7.46 1.04
CA ALA A 17 -4.03 -8.88 0.64
C ALA A 17 -4.22 -9.03 -0.86
N ARG A 18 -5.28 -8.41 -1.39
CA ARG A 18 -5.58 -8.47 -2.82
C ARG A 18 -4.52 -7.81 -3.69
N LEU A 19 -3.88 -6.74 -3.21
CA LEU A 19 -2.76 -6.12 -3.92
C LEU A 19 -1.50 -7.01 -3.91
N VAL A 20 -1.19 -7.70 -2.80
CA VAL A 20 -0.09 -8.67 -2.76
C VAL A 20 -0.31 -9.77 -3.80
N GLU A 21 -1.52 -10.35 -3.84
CA GLU A 21 -1.90 -11.37 -4.82
C GLU A 21 -1.72 -10.86 -6.26
N ALA A 22 -2.25 -9.68 -6.58
CA ALA A 22 -2.21 -9.12 -7.93
C ALA A 22 -0.78 -8.77 -8.38
N LEU A 23 0.05 -8.22 -7.49
CA LEU A 23 1.44 -7.90 -7.80
C LEU A 23 2.30 -9.15 -7.97
N ALA A 24 2.06 -10.18 -7.17
CA ALA A 24 2.71 -11.48 -7.32
C ALA A 24 2.31 -12.16 -8.64
N ALA A 25 1.01 -12.15 -8.98
CA ALA A 25 0.50 -12.69 -10.25
C ALA A 25 1.09 -11.95 -11.47
N ALA A 26 1.41 -10.66 -11.32
CA ALA A 26 2.11 -9.87 -12.33
C ALA A 26 3.65 -10.04 -12.30
N GLU A 27 4.17 -11.07 -11.61
CA GLU A 27 5.59 -11.40 -11.50
C GLU A 27 6.47 -10.22 -11.04
N CYS A 28 5.94 -9.38 -10.15
CA CYS A 28 6.69 -8.27 -9.57
C CYS A 28 7.64 -8.76 -8.46
N GLU A 29 8.84 -8.17 -8.37
CA GLU A 29 9.69 -8.31 -7.20
C GLU A 29 9.16 -7.36 -6.11
N LEU A 30 8.52 -7.92 -5.09
CA LEU A 30 7.80 -7.17 -4.07
C LEU A 30 8.59 -7.11 -2.76
N GLY A 31 8.96 -5.90 -2.34
CA GLY A 31 9.43 -5.64 -0.98
C GLY A 31 8.27 -5.25 -0.08
N LEU A 32 7.90 -6.14 0.82
CA LEU A 32 6.80 -5.94 1.75
C LEU A 32 7.31 -5.44 3.10
N CYS A 33 6.73 -4.37 3.64
CA CYS A 33 6.98 -3.94 5.01
C CYS A 33 5.65 -3.63 5.70
N ILE A 34 5.42 -4.22 6.87
CA ILE A 34 4.17 -4.11 7.62
C ILE A 34 4.49 -3.42 8.94
N SER A 35 3.76 -2.34 9.25
CA SER A 35 3.94 -1.68 10.54
C SER A 35 3.37 -2.50 11.68
N ARG A 36 3.83 -2.27 12.92
CA ARG A 36 3.23 -2.91 14.10
C ARG A 36 1.70 -2.83 14.11
N ALA A 37 1.14 -1.64 13.89
CA ALA A 37 -0.31 -1.46 13.82
C ALA A 37 -0.93 -2.10 12.56
N GLY A 38 -0.18 -2.20 11.46
CA GLY A 38 -0.59 -2.96 10.28
C GLY A 38 -0.79 -4.44 10.56
N TYR A 39 0.10 -5.06 11.35
CA TYR A 39 -0.07 -6.45 11.80
C TYR A 39 -1.35 -6.64 12.61
N GLU A 40 -1.64 -5.73 13.56
CA GLU A 40 -2.85 -5.77 14.38
C GLU A 40 -4.13 -5.66 13.51
N VAL A 41 -4.11 -4.80 12.49
CA VAL A 41 -5.23 -4.66 11.53
C VAL A 41 -5.40 -5.90 10.66
N LEU A 42 -4.32 -6.45 10.09
CA LEU A 42 -4.37 -7.69 9.29
C LEU A 42 -4.93 -8.86 10.10
N ALA A 43 -4.44 -9.04 11.32
CA ALA A 43 -4.89 -10.06 12.27
C ALA A 43 -6.39 -9.93 12.58
N THR A 44 -6.86 -8.69 12.79
CA THR A 44 -8.27 -8.42 13.11
C THR A 44 -9.18 -8.63 11.90
N GLU A 45 -8.84 -8.05 10.75
CA GLU A 45 -9.75 -7.92 9.62
C GLU A 45 -9.73 -9.11 8.66
N LEU A 46 -8.57 -9.77 8.47
CA LEU A 46 -8.46 -10.92 7.58
C LEU A 46 -8.59 -12.23 8.34
N TYR A 47 -7.86 -12.36 9.45
CA TYR A 47 -7.72 -13.64 10.14
C TYR A 47 -8.64 -13.80 11.34
N ARG A 48 -9.24 -12.70 11.80
CA ARG A 48 -10.13 -12.64 12.97
C ARG A 48 -9.47 -13.21 14.23
N ASP A 49 -8.16 -13.05 14.35
CA ASP A 49 -7.37 -13.55 15.47
C ASP A 49 -6.17 -12.63 15.72
N VAL A 50 -6.30 -11.76 16.73
CA VAL A 50 -5.27 -10.78 17.15
C VAL A 50 -4.11 -11.42 17.91
N SER A 51 -4.18 -12.71 18.25
CA SER A 51 -3.10 -13.41 18.95
C SER A 51 -2.04 -13.98 17.99
N LEU A 52 -2.30 -13.95 16.69
CA LEU A 52 -1.39 -14.48 15.69
C LEU A 52 -0.03 -13.78 15.74
N PRO A 53 1.08 -14.54 15.75
CA PRO A 53 2.42 -14.01 15.60
C PRO A 53 2.60 -13.24 14.28
N GLN A 54 3.45 -12.20 14.28
CA GLN A 54 3.67 -11.35 13.11
C GLN A 54 4.23 -12.12 11.90
N ASP A 55 5.13 -13.06 12.14
CA ASP A 55 5.68 -13.95 11.12
C ASP A 55 4.60 -14.84 10.49
N GLU A 56 3.68 -15.37 11.29
CA GLU A 56 2.55 -16.13 10.78
C GLU A 56 1.58 -15.26 9.95
N ILE A 57 1.26 -14.05 10.42
CA ILE A 57 0.42 -13.08 9.68
C ILE A 57 1.05 -12.78 8.31
N ALA A 58 2.36 -12.53 8.28
CA ALA A 58 3.09 -12.24 7.04
C ALA A 58 3.10 -13.45 6.09
N GLN A 59 3.35 -14.67 6.60
CA GLN A 59 3.32 -15.89 5.79
C GLN A 59 1.94 -16.15 5.17
N ARG A 60 0.87 -16.01 5.98
CA ARG A 60 -0.52 -16.14 5.49
C ARG A 60 -0.86 -15.09 4.44
N LEU A 61 -0.38 -13.85 4.62
CA LEU A 61 -0.64 -12.75 3.69
C LEU A 61 0.04 -12.98 2.33
N ILE A 62 1.24 -13.55 2.34
CA ILE A 62 1.99 -13.88 1.11
C ILE A 62 1.39 -15.09 0.41
N GLY A 63 0.79 -16.04 1.15
CA GLY A 63 0.11 -17.19 0.57
C GLY A 63 1.03 -18.11 -0.25
N GLY A 64 2.35 -18.06 -0.01
CA GLY A 64 3.35 -18.78 -0.79
C GLY A 64 3.69 -18.15 -2.15
N ALA A 65 3.28 -16.90 -2.41
CA ALA A 65 3.69 -16.16 -3.58
C ALA A 65 5.21 -16.02 -3.69
N ASP A 66 5.75 -16.36 -4.85
CA ASP A 66 7.15 -16.12 -5.19
C ASP A 66 7.42 -14.63 -5.38
N GLY A 67 8.69 -14.22 -5.26
CA GLY A 67 9.10 -12.83 -5.52
C GLY A 67 8.75 -11.83 -4.41
N VAL A 68 8.15 -12.28 -3.28
CA VAL A 68 7.85 -11.41 -2.14
C VAL A 68 8.90 -11.55 -1.03
N THR A 69 9.53 -10.45 -0.65
CA THR A 69 10.47 -10.37 0.48
C THR A 69 9.93 -9.46 1.57
N VAL A 70 9.80 -9.98 2.79
CA VAL A 70 9.35 -9.20 3.95
C VAL A 70 10.52 -8.53 4.65
N TYR A 71 10.40 -7.23 4.88
CA TYR A 71 11.37 -6.41 5.60
C TYR A 71 10.79 -5.91 6.92
N SER A 72 11.63 -5.89 7.96
CA SER A 72 11.30 -5.24 9.22
C SER A 72 11.21 -3.73 9.05
N GLU A 73 10.36 -3.07 9.83
CA GLU A 73 10.32 -1.60 9.96
C GLU A 73 11.68 -0.98 10.32
N ARG A 74 12.59 -1.76 10.91
CA ARG A 74 13.92 -1.33 11.34
C ARG A 74 15.04 -1.74 10.37
N ASP A 75 14.71 -2.36 9.25
CA ASP A 75 15.71 -2.80 8.28
C ASP A 75 16.18 -1.67 7.37
N TRP A 76 17.08 -0.84 7.90
CA TRP A 76 17.70 0.26 7.16
C TRP A 76 18.71 -0.19 6.10
N LYS A 77 19.04 -1.49 6.05
CA LYS A 77 19.91 -2.07 5.02
C LYS A 77 19.10 -2.54 3.81
N SER A 78 17.77 -2.54 3.91
CA SER A 78 16.86 -2.81 2.81
C SER A 78 17.17 -1.92 1.61
N PRO A 79 17.08 -2.44 0.37
CA PRO A 79 17.25 -1.64 -0.85
C PRO A 79 16.28 -0.44 -0.88
N TYR A 80 15.10 -0.57 -0.26
CA TYR A 80 14.09 0.48 -0.23
C TYR A 80 14.46 1.68 0.67
N ALA A 81 15.50 1.57 1.49
CA ALA A 81 16.02 2.68 2.30
C ALA A 81 16.97 3.63 1.54
N SER A 82 17.38 3.27 0.31
CA SER A 82 18.36 4.00 -0.48
C SER A 82 17.84 4.38 -1.87
N GLY A 83 18.13 5.61 -2.30
CA GLY A 83 17.87 6.06 -3.67
C GLY A 83 18.76 5.38 -4.72
N SER A 84 19.92 4.83 -4.33
CA SER A 84 20.79 4.12 -5.27
C SER A 84 20.21 2.79 -5.76
N ALA A 85 19.24 2.22 -5.03
CA ALA A 85 18.54 1.02 -5.47
C ALA A 85 17.59 1.37 -6.63
N LYS A 86 17.60 0.56 -7.69
CA LYS A 86 16.64 0.66 -8.79
C LYS A 86 15.31 0.05 -8.37
N VAL A 87 14.41 0.91 -7.87
CA VAL A 87 13.03 0.55 -7.48
C VAL A 87 12.09 1.35 -8.38
N ASP A 88 11.10 0.68 -8.95
CA ASP A 88 10.24 1.27 -9.98
C ASP A 88 9.07 2.05 -9.36
N ALA A 89 8.49 1.54 -8.27
CA ALA A 89 7.35 2.17 -7.61
C ALA A 89 7.26 1.83 -6.11
N TYR A 90 6.53 2.68 -5.40
CA TYR A 90 6.25 2.56 -3.98
C TYR A 90 4.75 2.72 -3.75
N VAL A 91 4.19 1.82 -2.94
CA VAL A 91 2.78 1.84 -2.57
C VAL A 91 2.67 1.77 -1.05
N ILE A 92 1.76 2.54 -0.47
CA ILE A 92 1.38 2.39 0.95
C ILE A 92 -0.11 2.11 1.00
N CYS A 93 -0.47 0.86 1.29
CA CYS A 93 -1.86 0.39 1.24
C CYS A 93 -2.14 -0.66 2.33
N PRO A 94 -3.07 -0.39 3.26
CA PRO A 94 -3.63 0.91 3.60
C PRO A 94 -2.60 1.87 4.21
N CYS A 95 -2.86 3.18 4.07
CA CYS A 95 -2.09 4.25 4.71
C CYS A 95 -2.88 4.89 5.87
N SER A 96 -2.36 4.77 7.10
CA SER A 96 -2.89 5.49 8.27
C SER A 96 -2.59 6.98 8.18
N MET A 97 -3.46 7.82 8.77
CA MET A 97 -3.23 9.26 8.80
C MET A 97 -1.97 9.65 9.61
N GLY A 98 -1.58 8.82 10.59
CA GLY A 98 -0.32 8.98 11.31
C GLY A 98 0.90 8.75 10.41
N THR A 99 0.91 7.68 9.61
CA THR A 99 1.95 7.45 8.60
C THR A 99 1.95 8.56 7.55
N LEU A 100 0.78 8.95 7.05
CA LEU A 100 0.64 10.00 6.05
C LEU A 100 1.24 11.33 6.54
N GLY A 101 0.90 11.75 7.76
CA GLY A 101 1.47 12.95 8.38
C GLY A 101 2.98 12.83 8.63
N THR A 102 3.48 11.64 8.95
CA THR A 102 4.93 11.40 9.13
C THR A 102 5.70 11.51 7.83
N ILE A 103 5.11 11.07 6.71
CA ILE A 103 5.71 11.22 5.38
C ILE A 103 5.68 12.69 4.96
N ALA A 104 4.53 13.36 5.14
CA ALA A 104 4.36 14.77 4.78
C ALA A 104 5.32 15.70 5.52
N SER A 105 5.66 15.39 6.77
CA SER A 105 6.63 16.16 7.56
C SER A 105 8.10 15.80 7.29
N GLY A 106 8.38 14.72 6.58
CA GLY A 106 9.74 14.23 6.33
C GLY A 106 10.43 13.59 7.54
N ALA A 107 9.69 13.23 8.60
CA ALA A 107 10.28 12.76 9.86
C ALA A 107 10.90 11.33 9.80
N MET A 108 10.54 10.51 8.81
CA MET A 108 11.22 9.24 8.45
C MET A 108 11.61 8.30 9.62
N SER A 109 10.67 7.95 10.49
CA SER A 109 10.98 7.16 11.71
C SER A 109 11.15 5.64 11.52
N ASN A 110 10.77 5.09 10.37
CA ASN A 110 10.91 3.66 10.04
C ASN A 110 11.13 3.44 8.53
N LEU A 111 11.31 2.19 8.11
CA LEU A 111 11.53 1.82 6.71
C LEU A 111 10.39 2.26 5.78
N ILE A 112 9.12 2.18 6.21
CA ILE A 112 7.97 2.60 5.39
C ILE A 112 8.05 4.10 5.10
N HIS A 113 8.27 4.92 6.14
CA HIS A 113 8.39 6.38 6.00
C HIS A 113 9.60 6.74 5.16
N ARG A 114 10.72 6.02 5.34
CA ARG A 114 11.95 6.24 4.58
C ARG A 114 11.80 5.85 3.12
N ALA A 115 11.18 4.72 2.81
CA ALA A 115 10.93 4.28 1.45
C ALA A 115 10.06 5.30 0.71
N ALA A 116 9.03 5.84 1.36
CA ALA A 116 8.23 6.94 0.80
C ALA A 116 9.05 8.21 0.54
N SER A 117 9.92 8.60 1.48
CA SER A 117 10.82 9.75 1.29
C SER A 117 11.83 9.51 0.15
N VAL A 118 12.35 8.28 0.01
CA VAL A 118 13.20 7.90 -1.12
C VAL A 118 12.42 8.01 -2.43
N ALA A 119 11.15 7.56 -2.46
CA ALA A 119 10.31 7.68 -3.64
C ALA A 119 10.17 9.15 -4.06
N LEU A 120 9.80 10.02 -3.12
CA LEU A 120 9.61 11.45 -3.38
C LEU A 120 10.88 12.14 -3.86
N LYS A 121 12.02 11.95 -3.16
CA LYS A 121 13.27 12.66 -3.48
C LYS A 121 13.92 12.20 -4.78
N GLU A 122 13.62 10.98 -5.23
CA GLU A 122 14.09 10.41 -6.49
C GLU A 122 13.04 10.54 -7.61
N GLU A 123 11.96 11.28 -7.36
CA GLU A 123 10.85 11.50 -8.30
C GLU A 123 10.25 10.18 -8.84
N ARG A 124 10.25 9.14 -8.00
CA ARG A 124 9.68 7.84 -8.31
C ARG A 124 8.20 7.83 -7.98
N ARG A 125 7.48 6.93 -8.64
CA ARG A 125 6.05 6.76 -8.42
C ARG A 125 5.78 6.34 -6.98
N LEU A 126 5.06 7.20 -6.25
CA LEU A 126 4.54 6.93 -4.92
C LEU A 126 3.02 6.96 -4.96
N ILE A 127 2.37 5.85 -4.61
CA ILE A 127 0.92 5.75 -4.45
C ILE A 127 0.64 5.60 -2.95
N VAL A 128 -0.14 6.52 -2.39
CA VAL A 128 -0.54 6.49 -0.99
C VAL A 128 -2.03 6.22 -0.96
N CYS A 129 -2.43 5.15 -0.28
CA CYS A 129 -3.81 4.70 -0.23
C CYS A 129 -4.43 4.94 1.15
N PRO A 130 -4.79 6.18 1.50
CA PRO A 130 -5.38 6.48 2.80
C PRO A 130 -6.78 5.89 2.94
N ARG A 131 -7.10 5.49 4.18
CA ARG A 131 -8.45 5.14 4.62
C ARG A 131 -8.73 5.84 5.93
N GLU A 132 -9.63 6.81 5.91
CA GLU A 132 -10.11 7.52 7.09
C GLU A 132 -11.44 8.21 6.76
N THR A 133 -12.33 8.37 7.73
CA THR A 133 -13.49 9.25 7.58
C THR A 133 -14.12 9.54 8.94
N PRO A 134 -14.53 10.79 9.25
CA PRO A 134 -14.38 12.01 8.46
C PRO A 134 -12.94 12.55 8.45
N LEU A 135 -12.63 13.46 7.53
CA LEU A 135 -11.31 14.07 7.42
C LEU A 135 -11.21 15.38 8.20
N SER A 136 -10.16 15.52 9.00
CA SER A 136 -9.81 16.80 9.63
C SER A 136 -9.09 17.71 8.63
N HIS A 137 -9.03 19.01 8.93
CA HIS A 137 -8.21 19.96 8.18
C HIS A 137 -6.72 19.55 8.13
N ILE A 138 -6.21 18.91 9.19
CA ILE A 138 -4.83 18.41 9.25
C ILE A 138 -4.63 17.29 8.21
N HIS A 139 -5.58 16.35 8.12
CA HIS A 139 -5.50 15.26 7.14
C HIS A 139 -5.49 15.81 5.71
N LEU A 140 -6.39 16.76 5.41
CA LEU A 140 -6.47 17.39 4.08
C LEU A 140 -5.19 18.12 3.71
N ARG A 141 -4.60 18.89 4.64
CA ARG A 141 -3.33 19.59 4.39
C ARG A 141 -2.18 18.64 4.12
N ASN A 142 -2.05 17.57 4.90
CA ASN A 142 -0.98 16.60 4.69
C ASN A 142 -1.15 15.84 3.36
N MET A 143 -2.39 15.51 2.97
CA MET A 143 -2.65 14.90 1.65
C MET A 143 -2.33 15.86 0.51
N LEU A 144 -2.66 17.15 0.65
CA LEU A 144 -2.31 18.18 -0.34
C LEU A 144 -0.80 18.32 -0.48
N GLU A 145 -0.06 18.36 0.64
CA GLU A 145 1.40 18.46 0.65
C GLU A 145 2.04 17.29 -0.13
N LEU A 146 1.64 16.06 0.19
CA LEU A 146 2.14 14.88 -0.53
C LEU A 146 1.77 14.90 -2.01
N LYS A 147 0.56 15.35 -2.35
CA LYS A 147 0.13 15.49 -3.74
C LYS A 147 0.98 16.50 -4.51
N GLN A 148 1.31 17.64 -3.88
CA GLN A 148 2.18 18.67 -4.45
C GLN A 148 3.62 18.18 -4.60
N ALA A 149 4.08 17.30 -3.70
CA ALA A 149 5.37 16.63 -3.80
C ALA A 149 5.43 15.49 -4.84
N GLY A 150 4.35 15.24 -5.58
CA GLY A 150 4.31 14.26 -6.67
C GLY A 150 3.71 12.89 -6.30
N ALA A 151 3.26 12.69 -5.06
CA ALA A 151 2.56 11.46 -4.70
C ALA A 151 1.16 11.40 -5.33
N THR A 152 0.71 10.18 -5.65
CA THR A 152 -0.69 9.92 -5.97
C THR A 152 -1.45 9.59 -4.69
N ILE A 153 -2.46 10.38 -4.37
CA ILE A 153 -3.39 10.09 -3.28
C ILE A 153 -4.55 9.27 -3.83
N LEU A 154 -4.55 7.97 -3.57
CA LEU A 154 -5.57 7.02 -4.03
C LEU A 154 -6.42 6.60 -2.84
N PHE A 155 -7.45 7.39 -2.51
CA PHE A 155 -8.31 7.10 -1.38
C PHE A 155 -8.99 5.73 -1.54
N LEU A 156 -9.07 4.92 -0.47
CA LEU A 156 -9.76 3.63 -0.49
C LEU A 156 -11.30 3.81 -0.46
N ALA A 157 -11.85 4.42 -1.52
CA ALA A 157 -13.26 4.75 -1.69
C ALA A 157 -13.79 4.12 -2.99
N PRO A 158 -14.29 2.87 -2.95
CA PRO A 158 -14.67 2.14 -4.16
C PRO A 158 -15.89 2.74 -4.85
N GLY A 159 -15.91 2.66 -6.17
CA GLY A 159 -17.06 3.04 -7.00
C GLY A 159 -18.04 1.87 -7.15
N PHE A 160 -19.33 2.20 -7.32
CA PHE A 160 -20.43 1.22 -7.42
C PHE A 160 -20.98 1.07 -8.85
N TYR A 161 -20.46 1.84 -9.80
CA TYR A 161 -21.00 1.92 -11.17
C TYR A 161 -20.79 0.65 -12.01
N HIS A 162 -20.00 -0.31 -11.51
CA HIS A 162 -19.81 -1.62 -12.13
C HIS A 162 -20.78 -2.69 -11.59
N GLY A 163 -21.74 -2.31 -10.74
CA GLY A 163 -22.75 -3.24 -10.22
C GLY A 163 -22.19 -4.31 -9.29
N ALA A 164 -21.26 -3.95 -8.39
CA ALA A 164 -20.66 -4.90 -7.46
C ALA A 164 -21.71 -5.60 -6.58
N GLU A 165 -21.69 -6.92 -6.57
CA GLU A 165 -22.53 -7.82 -5.78
C GLU A 165 -21.81 -8.34 -4.53
N THR A 166 -20.47 -8.30 -4.52
CA THR A 166 -19.65 -8.76 -3.41
C THR A 166 -18.70 -7.67 -2.89
N VAL A 167 -18.27 -7.82 -1.63
CA VAL A 167 -17.23 -6.94 -1.06
C VAL A 167 -15.91 -7.09 -1.82
N ASP A 168 -15.57 -8.30 -2.26
CA ASP A 168 -14.34 -8.55 -3.02
C ASP A 168 -14.32 -7.77 -4.33
N GLN A 169 -15.45 -7.59 -5.02
CA GLN A 169 -15.52 -6.75 -6.21
C GLN A 169 -15.28 -5.26 -5.92
N LEU A 170 -15.66 -4.78 -4.73
CA LEU A 170 -15.32 -3.41 -4.28
C LEU A 170 -13.83 -3.29 -3.93
N VAL A 171 -13.23 -4.37 -3.40
CA VAL A 171 -11.79 -4.45 -3.16
C VAL A 171 -11.02 -4.41 -4.49
N ASP A 172 -11.43 -5.27 -5.43
CA ASP A 172 -10.87 -5.36 -6.78
C ASP A 172 -10.95 -4.04 -7.53
N PHE A 173 -12.03 -3.28 -7.36
CA PHE A 173 -12.15 -1.95 -7.94
C PHE A 173 -10.97 -1.05 -7.56
N ILE A 174 -10.62 -0.99 -6.28
CA ILE A 174 -9.53 -0.12 -5.81
C ILE A 174 -8.17 -0.70 -6.18
N VAL A 175 -8.00 -2.02 -6.11
CA VAL A 175 -6.76 -2.68 -6.53
C VAL A 175 -6.51 -2.43 -8.02
N ALA A 176 -7.52 -2.54 -8.88
CA ALA A 176 -7.44 -2.19 -10.30
C ALA A 176 -6.98 -0.74 -10.49
N ARG A 177 -7.54 0.23 -9.75
CA ARG A 177 -7.07 1.63 -9.79
C ARG A 177 -5.62 1.79 -9.35
N CYS A 178 -5.14 0.99 -8.40
CA CYS A 178 -3.74 1.00 -7.99
C CYS A 178 -2.85 0.43 -9.11
N LEU A 179 -3.24 -0.69 -9.72
CA LEU A 179 -2.55 -1.33 -10.84
C LEU A 179 -2.49 -0.41 -12.07
N ASP A 180 -3.59 0.29 -12.39
CA ASP A 180 -3.64 1.35 -13.42
C ASP A 180 -2.54 2.40 -13.19
N GLN A 181 -2.42 2.92 -11.96
CA GLN A 181 -1.39 3.89 -11.60
C GLN A 181 0.01 3.29 -11.70
N LEU A 182 0.17 1.99 -11.43
CA LEU A 182 1.42 1.26 -11.59
C LEU A 182 1.72 0.92 -13.06
N GLY A 183 0.78 1.09 -13.99
CA GLY A 183 0.92 0.67 -15.38
C GLY A 183 1.01 -0.86 -15.52
N ILE A 184 0.36 -1.60 -14.61
CA ILE A 184 0.24 -3.06 -14.67
C ILE A 184 -1.11 -3.40 -15.27
N GLU A 185 -1.11 -4.25 -16.30
CA GLU A 185 -2.34 -4.72 -16.92
C GLU A 185 -3.15 -5.63 -16.00
N HIS A 186 -4.47 -5.54 -16.09
CA HIS A 186 -5.42 -6.31 -15.28
C HIS A 186 -6.74 -6.52 -16.03
N GLU A 187 -7.54 -7.48 -15.58
CA GLU A 187 -8.79 -7.87 -16.26
C GLU A 187 -10.01 -7.01 -15.92
N ALA A 188 -9.92 -6.11 -14.94
CA ALA A 188 -11.07 -5.27 -14.59
C ALA A 188 -11.54 -4.41 -15.78
N ALA A 189 -12.86 -4.37 -15.98
CA ALA A 189 -13.48 -3.67 -17.10
C ALA A 189 -13.10 -2.18 -17.14
N ARG A 190 -12.70 -1.70 -18.33
CA ARG A 190 -12.42 -0.29 -18.56
C ARG A 190 -13.72 0.42 -18.97
N TRP A 191 -13.93 1.63 -18.43
CA TRP A 191 -15.13 2.39 -18.73
C TRP A 191 -15.14 2.83 -20.19
N GLY A 192 -16.23 2.53 -20.92
CA GLY A 192 -16.40 2.93 -22.31
C GLY A 192 -15.64 2.09 -23.34
N SER A 193 -15.04 0.97 -22.94
CA SER A 193 -14.64 -0.09 -23.87
C SER A 193 -15.79 -1.11 -23.95
N ASP A 194 -16.37 -1.27 -25.15
CA ASP A 194 -17.34 -2.33 -25.47
C ASP A 194 -16.71 -3.72 -25.39
#